data_AF-A0A928PGM0-F1
#
_entry.id   AF-A0A928PGM0-F1
#
_cell.length_a   1.000
_cell.length_b   1.000
_cell.length_c   1.000
_cell.angle_alpha   90.00
_cell.angle_beta   90.00
_cell.angle_gamma   90.00
#
_symmetry.space_group_name_H-M   'P 1'
#
loop_
_entity.id
_entity.type
_entity.pdbx_description
1 polymer ?
#
loop_
_entity_poly.entity_id
_entity_poly.type
_entity_poly.pdbx_seq_one_letter_code
_entity_poly.pdbx_strand_id
1 'polypeptide(L)'
;MHNVSFPGLGIEFTINEVAFSLFGHEIRWYAILIATGFLLAFFYAMHRAWYFKVDPDKLFDCVLVGFFTAIIGARLYYVIFSWDSYKDDLVSILYIHKGGLAIYGGLIGALAGGCIMAKIRKLNIPGVLDLVALGFLIGQGFGRWGNFMNQEAFGSETTLPWGMLSDTTGGKIVHPCFLYESLWCFLGFVLLHFFSKKLQKYRGQVFILYLVWYGFERTIVEGLRTDSLYLPFSIGGYTPRVSQVLSFALVLTGIVLLIIFRKRRETMGAVLMDGKAVSAKVKEQVAEEIAILKDKGISSKLAVVIVGDDPASRVYVNNKKKACETCGIISEEYALPADTTNEELLSLVEELNNRVDVNGILVQLPLPKGLDEKAVIAAIRADKDVDAFHASNVGKIMIGEYDFLPCTPAGVMEMLHHYNCEIEGKNCVVIGRSNIVGKPMAMLLLHDNGTVTITHSRTLNLKKITKSADILVAAVGKPKFVKADMVKAGAAVIDVGIHRMDDGKLCGDVDFDSVKDKASMITPVPGGVGPMTIAMLMKNTLKATKLQNNC
;
A
#
# COMPACT_ATOMS: atom_id res chain seq x y z
N MET A 1 -23.32 -36.45 -11.36
CA MET A 1 -21.99 -37.01 -11.05
C MET A 1 -21.40 -37.50 -12.36
N HIS A 2 -20.13 -37.17 -12.59
CA HIS A 2 -19.41 -37.51 -13.81
C HIS A 2 -18.17 -38.33 -13.46
N ASN A 3 -17.91 -39.39 -14.21
CA ASN A 3 -16.67 -40.13 -14.10
C ASN A 3 -15.65 -39.54 -15.07
N VAL A 4 -14.51 -39.12 -14.53
CA VAL A 4 -13.41 -38.54 -15.29
C VAL A 4 -12.16 -39.34 -15.02
N SER A 5 -11.50 -39.82 -16.07
CA SER A 5 -10.27 -40.57 -15.96
C SER A 5 -9.16 -39.99 -16.84
N PHE A 6 -7.93 -40.26 -16.43
CA PHE A 6 -6.71 -40.02 -17.19
C PHE A 6 -6.05 -41.37 -17.44
N PRO A 7 -6.48 -42.13 -18.47
CA PRO A 7 -6.12 -43.54 -18.61
C PRO A 7 -4.63 -43.80 -18.66
N GLY A 8 -3.86 -42.94 -19.34
CA GLY A 8 -2.39 -43.07 -19.43
C GLY A 8 -1.65 -42.72 -18.13
N LEU A 9 -2.32 -42.12 -17.15
CA LEU A 9 -1.80 -41.86 -15.80
C LEU A 9 -2.34 -42.84 -14.75
N GLY A 10 -3.35 -43.66 -15.10
CA GLY A 10 -4.02 -44.56 -14.16
C GLY A 10 -4.81 -43.85 -13.06
N ILE A 11 -5.31 -42.64 -13.33
CA ILE A 11 -6.03 -41.80 -12.37
C ILE A 11 -7.51 -41.71 -12.76
N GLU A 12 -8.40 -41.85 -11.78
CA GLU A 12 -9.86 -41.74 -11.98
C GLU A 12 -10.50 -40.95 -10.83
N PHE A 13 -11.50 -40.15 -11.17
CA PHE A 13 -12.24 -39.28 -10.28
C PHE A 13 -13.74 -39.40 -10.54
N THR A 14 -14.54 -39.40 -9.48
CA THR A 14 -15.97 -39.16 -9.57
C THR A 14 -16.27 -37.74 -9.12
N ILE A 15 -16.77 -36.92 -10.02
CA ILE A 15 -16.98 -35.48 -9.82
C ILE A 15 -18.47 -35.20 -9.65
N ASN A 16 -18.83 -34.46 -8.60
CA ASN A 16 -20.16 -33.86 -8.48
C ASN A 16 -20.07 -32.37 -8.84
N GLU A 17 -20.92 -31.89 -9.75
CA GLU A 17 -20.99 -30.46 -10.08
C GLU A 17 -21.49 -29.62 -8.91
N VAL A 18 -22.40 -30.19 -8.11
CA VAL A 18 -22.97 -29.57 -6.92
C VAL A 18 -22.03 -29.80 -5.74
N ALA A 19 -21.56 -28.71 -5.14
CA ALA A 19 -20.70 -28.74 -3.97
C ALA A 19 -21.53 -29.05 -2.72
N PHE A 20 -22.61 -28.30 -2.52
CA PHE A 20 -23.58 -28.50 -1.44
C PHE A 20 -24.87 -27.76 -1.76
N SER A 21 -25.95 -28.10 -1.04
CA SER A 21 -27.24 -27.42 -1.15
C SER A 21 -27.50 -26.61 0.11
N LEU A 22 -27.94 -25.36 -0.06
CA LEU A 22 -28.24 -24.44 1.04
C LEU A 22 -29.63 -23.81 0.81
N PHE A 23 -30.55 -23.95 1.77
CA PHE A 23 -31.93 -23.43 1.69
C PHE A 23 -32.67 -23.80 0.39
N GLY A 24 -32.45 -25.02 -0.15
CA GLY A 24 -33.08 -25.47 -1.38
C GLY A 24 -32.43 -24.96 -2.67
N HIS A 25 -31.31 -24.24 -2.58
CA HIS A 25 -30.50 -23.83 -3.73
C HIS A 25 -29.22 -24.65 -3.82
N GLU A 26 -28.91 -25.15 -5.02
CA GLU A 26 -27.68 -25.89 -5.30
C GLU A 26 -26.52 -24.93 -5.55
N ILE A 27 -25.47 -25.02 -4.73
CA ILE A 27 -24.23 -24.29 -4.92
C ILE A 27 -23.26 -25.16 -5.72
N ARG A 28 -22.89 -24.69 -6.91
CA ARG A 28 -22.01 -25.42 -7.83
C ARG A 28 -20.54 -25.09 -7.59
N TRP A 29 -19.66 -26.07 -7.77
CA TRP A 29 -18.21 -25.87 -7.66
C TRP A 29 -17.67 -24.81 -8.61
N TYR A 30 -18.26 -24.67 -9.79
CA TYR A 30 -17.91 -23.63 -10.76
C TYR A 30 -17.96 -22.23 -10.15
N ALA A 31 -19.05 -21.91 -9.42
CA ALA A 31 -19.22 -20.61 -8.78
C ALA A 31 -18.23 -20.41 -7.63
N ILE A 32 -17.98 -21.46 -6.83
CA ILE A 32 -17.02 -21.43 -5.73
C ILE A 32 -15.61 -21.13 -6.27
N LEU A 33 -15.16 -21.84 -7.30
CA LEU A 33 -13.82 -21.68 -7.87
C LEU A 33 -13.59 -20.29 -8.46
N ILE A 34 -14.59 -19.73 -9.14
CA ILE A 34 -14.54 -18.34 -9.64
C ILE A 34 -14.47 -17.35 -8.48
N ALA A 35 -15.31 -17.53 -7.44
CA ALA A 35 -15.29 -16.66 -6.26
C ALA A 35 -13.94 -16.73 -5.53
N THR A 36 -13.39 -17.92 -5.35
CA THR A 36 -12.05 -18.12 -4.77
C THR A 36 -10.98 -17.45 -5.61
N GLY A 37 -10.98 -17.65 -6.92
CA GLY A 37 -10.03 -17.02 -7.84
C GLY A 37 -10.09 -15.49 -7.77
N PHE A 38 -11.31 -14.92 -7.73
CA PHE A 38 -11.52 -13.48 -7.58
C PHE A 38 -11.02 -12.97 -6.23
N LEU A 39 -11.34 -13.63 -5.11
CA LEU A 39 -10.90 -13.23 -3.78
C LEU A 39 -9.37 -13.27 -3.65
N LEU A 40 -8.74 -14.33 -4.15
CA LEU A 40 -7.27 -14.44 -4.16
C LEU A 40 -6.63 -13.34 -5.01
N ALA A 41 -7.17 -13.08 -6.20
CA ALA A 41 -6.72 -11.99 -7.06
C ALA A 41 -6.90 -10.62 -6.38
N PHE A 42 -8.02 -10.41 -5.69
CA PHE A 42 -8.33 -9.19 -4.96
C PHE A 42 -7.36 -8.97 -3.79
N PHE A 43 -7.18 -9.95 -2.91
CA PHE A 43 -6.26 -9.83 -1.78
C PHE A 43 -4.82 -9.64 -2.26
N TYR A 44 -4.40 -10.36 -3.30
CA TYR A 44 -3.10 -10.14 -3.92
C TYR A 44 -2.96 -8.71 -4.45
N ALA A 45 -3.96 -8.19 -5.16
CA ALA A 45 -3.94 -6.84 -5.70
C ALA A 45 -3.87 -5.79 -4.59
N MET A 46 -4.69 -5.89 -3.54
CA MET A 46 -4.68 -4.98 -2.40
C MET A 46 -3.31 -4.97 -1.70
N HIS A 47 -2.77 -6.16 -1.41
CA HIS A 47 -1.47 -6.30 -0.76
C HIS A 47 -0.31 -5.74 -1.60
N ARG A 48 -0.42 -5.81 -2.94
CA ARG A 48 0.63 -5.37 -3.87
C ARG A 48 0.41 -3.97 -4.46
N ALA A 49 -0.71 -3.31 -4.17
CA ALA A 49 -1.07 -2.02 -4.74
C ALA A 49 0.04 -0.96 -4.55
N TRP A 50 0.62 -0.89 -3.35
CA TRP A 50 1.72 0.02 -3.01
C TRP A 50 2.95 -0.17 -3.90
N TYR A 51 3.28 -1.42 -4.25
CA TYR A 51 4.41 -1.73 -5.12
C TYR A 51 4.23 -1.12 -6.52
N PHE A 52 3.01 -1.16 -7.04
CA PHE A 52 2.67 -0.55 -8.32
C PHE A 52 2.38 0.97 -8.21
N LYS A 53 2.55 1.53 -7.00
CA LYS A 53 2.19 2.91 -6.63
C LYS A 53 0.73 3.23 -6.93
N VAL A 54 -0.12 2.25 -6.64
CA VAL A 54 -1.56 2.38 -6.68
C VAL A 54 -2.02 2.44 -5.23
N ASP A 55 -2.76 3.49 -4.91
CA ASP A 55 -3.42 3.67 -3.62
C ASP A 55 -4.48 2.56 -3.44
N PRO A 56 -4.38 1.71 -2.40
CA PRO A 56 -5.28 0.57 -2.21
C PRO A 56 -6.74 0.97 -2.06
N ASP A 57 -7.03 2.06 -1.34
CA ASP A 57 -8.40 2.52 -1.09
C ASP A 57 -9.04 2.97 -2.40
N LYS A 58 -8.29 3.67 -3.25
CA LYS A 58 -8.78 4.06 -4.60
C LYS A 58 -8.84 2.88 -5.56
N LEU A 59 -7.97 1.88 -5.41
CA LEU A 59 -8.01 0.67 -6.20
C LEU A 59 -9.25 -0.17 -5.89
N PHE A 60 -9.65 -0.23 -4.61
CA PHE A 60 -10.87 -0.89 -4.18
C PHE A 60 -12.09 -0.38 -4.97
N ASP A 61 -12.22 0.94 -5.10
CA ASP A 61 -13.29 1.55 -5.89
C ASP A 61 -13.26 1.14 -7.38
N CYS A 62 -12.06 1.00 -7.95
CA CYS A 62 -11.88 0.55 -9.33
C CYS A 62 -12.32 -0.91 -9.50
N VAL A 63 -11.99 -1.78 -8.55
CA VAL A 63 -12.41 -3.19 -8.56
C VAL A 63 -13.92 -3.29 -8.39
N LEU A 64 -14.51 -2.52 -7.47
CA LEU A 64 -15.95 -2.50 -7.22
C LEU A 64 -16.73 -2.06 -8.47
N VAL A 65 -16.36 -0.93 -9.07
CA VAL A 65 -16.98 -0.46 -10.32
C VAL A 65 -16.76 -1.47 -11.44
N GLY A 66 -15.54 -1.98 -11.59
CA GLY A 66 -15.20 -2.98 -12.58
C GLY A 66 -16.06 -4.24 -12.46
N PHE A 67 -16.35 -4.70 -11.25
CA PHE A 67 -17.24 -5.85 -11.02
C PHE A 67 -18.67 -5.60 -11.54
N PHE A 68 -19.27 -4.47 -11.18
CA PHE A 68 -20.63 -4.14 -11.66
C PHE A 68 -20.68 -3.93 -13.18
N THR A 69 -19.69 -3.20 -13.73
CA THR A 69 -19.63 -2.98 -15.18
C THR A 69 -19.29 -4.25 -15.95
N ALA A 70 -18.62 -5.24 -15.33
CA ALA A 70 -18.45 -6.57 -15.92
C ALA A 70 -19.79 -7.27 -16.14
N ILE A 71 -20.68 -7.27 -15.13
CA ILE A 71 -21.99 -7.92 -15.26
C ILE A 71 -22.82 -7.23 -16.37
N ILE A 72 -22.84 -5.89 -16.37
CA ILE A 72 -23.53 -5.10 -17.40
C ILE A 72 -22.95 -5.39 -18.78
N GLY A 73 -21.62 -5.33 -18.92
CA GLY A 73 -20.94 -5.59 -20.19
C GLY A 73 -21.18 -7.01 -20.71
N ALA A 74 -21.14 -8.01 -19.83
CA ALA A 74 -21.41 -9.41 -20.18
C ALA A 74 -22.84 -9.60 -20.70
N ARG A 75 -23.81 -8.92 -20.08
CA ARG A 75 -25.21 -8.96 -20.51
C ARG A 75 -25.42 -8.26 -21.85
N LEU A 76 -24.92 -7.03 -21.98
CA LEU A 76 -25.08 -6.25 -23.21
C LEU A 76 -24.46 -6.97 -24.41
N TYR A 77 -23.26 -7.54 -24.24
CA TYR A 77 -22.61 -8.29 -25.31
C TYR A 77 -23.47 -9.48 -25.74
N TYR A 78 -23.99 -10.28 -24.81
CA TYR A 78 -24.85 -11.41 -25.16
C TYR A 78 -26.11 -10.97 -25.94
N VAL A 79 -26.76 -9.90 -25.48
CA VAL A 79 -27.96 -9.34 -26.11
C VAL A 79 -27.69 -8.84 -27.53
N ILE A 80 -26.55 -8.19 -27.77
CA ILE A 80 -26.16 -7.72 -29.11
C ILE A 80 -26.05 -8.90 -30.10
N PHE A 81 -25.45 -10.01 -29.68
CA PHE A 81 -25.30 -11.20 -30.54
C PHE A 81 -26.55 -12.08 -30.59
N SER A 82 -27.54 -11.82 -29.74
CA SER A 82 -28.82 -12.55 -29.67
C SER A 82 -30.01 -11.62 -29.88
N TRP A 83 -29.83 -10.52 -30.63
CA TRP A 83 -30.79 -9.41 -30.68
C TRP A 83 -32.21 -9.83 -31.08
N ASP A 84 -32.32 -10.81 -32.00
CA ASP A 84 -33.61 -11.35 -32.44
C ASP A 84 -34.46 -11.93 -31.31
N SER A 85 -33.85 -12.38 -30.22
CA SER A 85 -34.55 -12.90 -29.03
C SER A 85 -35.03 -11.81 -28.06
N TYR A 86 -34.56 -10.56 -28.23
CA TYR A 86 -34.81 -9.46 -27.27
C TYR A 86 -35.56 -8.27 -27.89
N LYS A 87 -35.58 -8.13 -29.22
CA LYS A 87 -36.17 -6.99 -29.93
C LYS A 87 -37.66 -6.75 -29.60
N ASP A 88 -38.39 -7.82 -29.28
CA ASP A 88 -39.84 -7.79 -29.01
C ASP A 88 -40.18 -7.69 -27.50
N ASP A 89 -39.20 -7.89 -26.60
CA ASP A 89 -39.35 -7.72 -25.15
C ASP A 89 -38.06 -7.16 -24.54
N LEU A 90 -37.93 -5.83 -24.55
CA LEU A 90 -36.76 -5.13 -24.01
C LEU A 90 -36.61 -5.26 -22.50
N VAL A 91 -37.67 -5.59 -21.75
CA VAL A 91 -37.59 -5.75 -20.28
C VAL A 91 -36.80 -7.03 -19.94
N SER A 92 -36.90 -8.05 -20.80
CA SER A 92 -36.14 -9.30 -20.63
C SER A 92 -34.62 -9.14 -20.65
N ILE A 93 -34.11 -8.02 -21.17
CA ILE A 93 -32.69 -7.64 -21.11
C ILE A 93 -32.21 -7.54 -19.66
N LEU A 94 -33.06 -7.12 -18.72
CA LEU A 94 -32.71 -6.97 -17.31
C LEU A 94 -32.70 -8.30 -16.53
N TYR A 95 -33.29 -9.37 -17.09
CA TYR A 95 -33.41 -10.67 -16.43
C TYR A 95 -32.12 -11.50 -16.52
N ILE A 96 -31.07 -11.03 -15.82
CA ILE A 96 -29.76 -11.70 -15.76
C ILE A 96 -29.81 -13.09 -15.10
N HIS A 97 -30.82 -13.34 -14.27
CA HIS A 97 -31.01 -14.63 -13.59
C HIS A 97 -31.48 -15.76 -14.51
N LYS A 98 -31.91 -15.43 -15.74
CA LYS A 98 -32.31 -16.41 -16.76
C LYS A 98 -31.14 -16.84 -17.67
N GLY A 99 -29.90 -16.52 -17.29
CA GLY A 99 -28.70 -16.78 -18.10
C GLY A 99 -28.44 -15.67 -19.13
N GLY A 100 -27.56 -15.92 -20.10
CA GLY A 100 -27.21 -14.97 -21.16
C GLY A 100 -26.19 -13.91 -20.75
N LEU A 101 -25.06 -14.35 -20.21
CA LEU A 101 -23.88 -13.52 -19.91
C LEU A 101 -22.71 -14.02 -20.76
N ALA A 102 -22.07 -13.11 -21.51
CA ALA A 102 -20.92 -13.44 -22.34
C ALA A 102 -19.62 -12.94 -21.71
N ILE A 103 -18.62 -13.82 -21.60
CA ILE A 103 -17.35 -13.53 -20.93
C ILE A 103 -16.58 -12.37 -21.57
N TYR A 104 -16.62 -12.23 -22.90
CA TYR A 104 -15.96 -11.14 -23.62
C TYR A 104 -16.53 -9.77 -23.22
N GLY A 105 -17.86 -9.68 -23.15
CA GLY A 105 -18.54 -8.48 -22.66
C GLY A 105 -18.18 -8.17 -21.22
N GLY A 106 -18.04 -9.20 -20.38
CA GLY A 106 -17.64 -9.05 -18.99
C GLY A 106 -16.24 -8.46 -18.83
N LEU A 107 -15.27 -8.98 -19.58
CA LEU A 107 -13.90 -8.48 -19.55
C LEU A 107 -13.80 -7.02 -20.05
N ILE A 108 -14.49 -6.71 -21.16
CA ILE A 108 -14.53 -5.36 -21.73
C ILE A 108 -15.18 -4.40 -20.74
N GLY A 109 -16.33 -4.76 -20.18
CA GLY A 109 -17.05 -3.97 -19.18
C GLY A 109 -16.21 -3.73 -17.92
N ALA A 110 -15.54 -4.76 -17.42
CA ALA A 110 -14.66 -4.66 -16.26
C ALA A 110 -13.50 -3.68 -16.49
N LEU A 111 -12.79 -3.84 -17.62
CA LEU A 111 -11.66 -2.99 -17.96
C LEU A 111 -12.09 -1.55 -18.21
N ALA A 112 -13.19 -1.33 -18.95
CA ALA A 112 -13.70 0.00 -19.23
C ALA A 112 -14.13 0.73 -17.94
N GLY A 113 -14.99 0.10 -17.14
CA GLY A 113 -15.47 0.68 -15.87
C GLY A 113 -14.34 0.92 -14.87
N GLY A 114 -13.46 -0.07 -14.70
CA GLY A 114 -12.29 0.05 -13.83
C GLY A 114 -11.34 1.15 -14.27
N CYS A 115 -11.05 1.29 -15.57
CA CYS A 115 -10.20 2.37 -16.09
C CYS A 115 -10.85 3.75 -15.98
N ILE A 116 -12.16 3.86 -16.20
CA ILE A 116 -12.91 5.10 -15.99
C ILE A 116 -12.83 5.52 -14.52
N MET A 117 -13.08 4.59 -13.59
CA MET A 117 -12.98 4.88 -12.16
C MET A 117 -11.54 5.22 -11.76
N ALA A 118 -10.54 4.53 -12.29
CA ALA A 118 -9.13 4.87 -12.08
C ALA A 118 -8.82 6.31 -12.55
N LYS A 119 -9.39 6.73 -13.68
CA LYS A 119 -9.26 8.12 -14.17
C LYS A 119 -9.94 9.12 -13.22
N ILE A 120 -11.15 8.82 -12.76
CA ILE A 120 -11.91 9.67 -11.80
C ILE A 120 -11.12 9.82 -10.49
N ARG A 121 -10.54 8.73 -9.99
CA ARG A 121 -9.72 8.69 -8.77
C ARG A 121 -8.28 9.14 -8.97
N LYS A 122 -7.94 9.66 -10.16
CA LYS A 122 -6.60 10.18 -10.52
C LYS A 122 -5.48 9.16 -10.33
N LEU A 123 -5.77 7.88 -10.56
CA LEU A 123 -4.79 6.80 -10.52
C LEU A 123 -4.01 6.69 -11.83
N ASN A 124 -2.80 6.13 -11.74
CA ASN A 124 -2.02 5.78 -12.93
C ASN A 124 -2.60 4.50 -13.57
N ILE A 125 -3.37 4.66 -14.65
CA ILE A 125 -4.04 3.56 -15.35
C ILE A 125 -3.05 2.44 -15.76
N PRO A 126 -1.89 2.72 -16.39
CA PRO A 126 -0.93 1.66 -16.71
C PRO A 126 -0.46 0.83 -15.50
N GLY A 127 -0.24 1.47 -14.34
CA GLY A 127 0.11 0.77 -13.10
C GLY A 127 -1.03 -0.08 -12.53
N VAL A 128 -2.27 0.42 -12.63
CA VAL A 128 -3.47 -0.36 -12.29
C VAL A 128 -3.58 -1.59 -13.19
N LEU A 129 -3.36 -1.42 -14.50
CA LEU A 129 -3.42 -2.52 -15.47
C LEU A 129 -2.32 -3.57 -15.25
N ASP A 130 -1.10 -3.17 -14.87
CA ASP A 130 -0.03 -4.11 -14.51
C ASP A 130 -0.44 -5.00 -13.33
N LEU A 131 -1.04 -4.41 -12.30
CA LEU A 131 -1.50 -5.13 -11.11
C LEU A 131 -2.69 -6.03 -11.42
N VAL A 132 -3.66 -5.53 -12.19
CA VAL A 132 -4.85 -6.27 -12.61
C VAL A 132 -4.48 -7.44 -13.51
N ALA A 133 -3.48 -7.32 -14.38
CA ALA A 133 -2.98 -8.44 -15.20
C ALA A 133 -2.53 -9.64 -14.35
N LEU A 134 -1.82 -9.39 -13.24
CA LEU A 134 -1.42 -10.45 -12.32
C LEU A 134 -2.63 -11.06 -11.60
N GLY A 135 -3.61 -10.23 -11.25
CA GLY A 135 -4.90 -10.70 -10.72
C GLY A 135 -5.68 -11.57 -11.72
N PHE A 136 -5.68 -11.22 -13.00
CA PHE A 136 -6.33 -12.02 -14.05
C PHE A 136 -5.72 -13.40 -14.18
N LEU A 137 -4.39 -13.53 -14.12
CA LEU A 137 -3.73 -14.84 -14.15
C LEU A 137 -4.16 -15.73 -12.98
N ILE A 138 -4.30 -15.16 -11.78
CA ILE A 138 -4.82 -15.89 -10.62
C ILE A 138 -6.27 -16.31 -10.87
N GLY A 139 -7.15 -15.35 -11.18
CA GLY A 139 -8.58 -15.59 -11.36
C GLY A 139 -8.88 -16.59 -12.48
N GLN A 140 -8.21 -16.44 -13.62
CA GLN A 140 -8.31 -17.38 -14.75
C GLN A 140 -7.77 -18.75 -14.37
N GLY A 141 -6.62 -18.83 -13.71
CA GLY A 141 -6.02 -20.10 -13.29
C GLY A 141 -6.97 -20.97 -12.47
N PHE A 142 -7.67 -20.37 -11.50
CA PHE A 142 -8.72 -21.04 -10.72
C PHE A 142 -10.01 -21.26 -11.52
N GLY A 143 -10.44 -20.27 -12.31
CA GLY A 143 -11.66 -20.35 -13.10
C GLY A 143 -11.68 -21.54 -14.08
N ARG A 144 -10.53 -21.94 -14.63
CA ARG A 144 -10.43 -23.11 -15.52
C ARG A 144 -10.77 -24.44 -14.86
N TRP A 145 -10.53 -24.58 -13.57
CA TRP A 145 -10.98 -25.75 -12.83
C TRP A 145 -12.51 -25.81 -12.75
N GLY A 146 -13.21 -24.69 -12.91
CA GLY A 146 -14.66 -24.69 -13.11
C GLY A 146 -15.06 -25.52 -14.34
N ASN A 147 -14.40 -25.31 -15.49
CA ASN A 147 -14.72 -26.05 -16.72
C ASN A 147 -14.50 -27.57 -16.54
N PHE A 148 -13.49 -27.96 -15.76
CA PHE A 148 -13.30 -29.35 -15.35
C PHE A 148 -14.47 -29.88 -14.53
N MET A 149 -14.99 -29.11 -13.56
CA MET A 149 -16.14 -29.56 -12.76
C MET A 149 -17.42 -29.69 -13.59
N ASN A 150 -17.67 -28.75 -14.50
CA ASN A 150 -18.85 -28.71 -15.39
C ASN A 150 -18.73 -29.61 -16.64
N GLN A 151 -17.62 -30.32 -16.80
CA GLN A 151 -17.38 -31.19 -17.96
C GLN A 151 -17.49 -30.50 -19.33
N GLU A 152 -16.92 -29.30 -19.46
CA GLU A 152 -17.00 -28.48 -20.68
C GLU A 152 -15.62 -27.97 -21.15
N ALA A 153 -15.56 -27.37 -22.34
CA ALA A 153 -14.37 -26.73 -22.90
C ALA A 153 -13.15 -27.66 -23.11
N PHE A 154 -13.40 -28.91 -23.50
CA PHE A 154 -12.36 -29.87 -23.81
C PHE A 154 -11.74 -29.68 -25.20
N GLY A 155 -10.56 -30.26 -25.39
CA GLY A 155 -9.88 -30.25 -26.67
C GLY A 155 -10.31 -31.37 -27.61
N SER A 156 -9.61 -31.44 -28.74
CA SER A 156 -9.69 -32.50 -29.72
C SER A 156 -9.17 -33.82 -29.16
N GLU A 157 -9.45 -34.89 -29.87
CA GLU A 157 -8.95 -36.23 -29.57
C GLU A 157 -7.41 -36.25 -29.53
N THR A 158 -6.85 -37.02 -28.61
CA THR A 158 -5.40 -37.08 -28.36
C THR A 158 -4.95 -38.46 -27.93
N THR A 159 -3.69 -38.78 -28.23
CA THR A 159 -3.01 -40.02 -27.80
C THR A 159 -1.97 -39.77 -26.71
N LEU A 160 -1.88 -38.53 -26.19
CA LEU A 160 -0.94 -38.16 -25.16
C LEU A 160 -1.22 -38.90 -23.84
N PRO A 161 -0.18 -39.20 -23.02
CA PRO A 161 -0.34 -40.00 -21.82
C PRO A 161 -1.17 -39.33 -20.72
N TRP A 162 -1.30 -38.00 -20.76
CA TRP A 162 -2.18 -37.23 -19.86
C TRP A 162 -3.52 -36.85 -20.52
N GLY A 163 -3.92 -37.53 -21.59
CA GLY A 163 -5.24 -37.37 -22.19
C GLY A 163 -6.35 -37.70 -21.19
N MET A 164 -7.46 -37.00 -21.28
CA MET A 164 -8.59 -37.09 -20.35
C MET A 164 -9.79 -37.72 -21.05
N LEU A 165 -10.52 -38.56 -20.33
CA LEU A 165 -11.79 -39.15 -20.73
C LEU A 165 -12.86 -38.73 -19.72
N SER A 166 -14.02 -38.32 -20.21
CA SER A 166 -15.18 -37.96 -19.39
C SER A 166 -16.48 -38.39 -20.06
N ASP A 167 -17.55 -38.55 -19.31
CA ASP A 167 -18.89 -38.90 -19.80
C ASP A 167 -19.36 -37.99 -20.96
N THR A 168 -18.95 -36.71 -20.98
CA THR A 168 -19.37 -35.74 -22.02
C THR A 168 -18.43 -35.70 -23.23
N THR A 169 -17.31 -36.44 -23.20
CA THR A 169 -16.34 -36.50 -24.33
C THR A 169 -16.76 -37.46 -25.44
N GLY A 170 -17.89 -38.17 -25.26
CA GLY A 170 -18.39 -39.14 -26.25
C GLY A 170 -17.49 -40.37 -26.39
N GLY A 171 -16.81 -40.77 -25.30
CA GLY A 171 -15.92 -41.93 -25.27
C GLY A 171 -14.53 -41.70 -25.87
N LYS A 172 -14.18 -40.44 -26.19
CA LYS A 172 -12.89 -40.09 -26.80
C LYS A 172 -11.92 -39.55 -25.75
N ILE A 173 -10.66 -39.98 -25.83
CA ILE A 173 -9.59 -39.40 -25.03
C ILE A 173 -9.23 -38.05 -25.66
N VAL A 174 -9.41 -36.97 -24.91
CA VAL A 174 -9.26 -35.59 -25.39
C VAL A 174 -8.15 -34.85 -24.65
N HIS A 175 -7.67 -33.77 -25.25
CA HIS A 175 -6.76 -32.84 -24.57
C HIS A 175 -7.48 -32.18 -23.36
N PRO A 176 -6.92 -32.26 -22.13
CA PRO A 176 -7.43 -31.53 -20.97
C PRO A 176 -7.07 -30.04 -21.05
N CYS A 177 -7.74 -29.30 -21.95
CA CYS A 177 -7.45 -27.87 -22.20
C CYS A 177 -7.54 -27.01 -20.93
N PHE A 178 -8.45 -27.32 -20.01
CA PHE A 178 -8.55 -26.63 -18.72
C PHE A 178 -7.23 -26.66 -17.93
N LEU A 179 -6.51 -27.78 -17.98
CA LEU A 179 -5.26 -27.98 -17.24
C LEU A 179 -4.13 -27.19 -17.88
N TYR A 180 -4.06 -27.19 -19.23
CA TYR A 180 -3.08 -26.40 -19.97
C TYR A 180 -3.24 -24.91 -19.68
N GLU A 181 -4.48 -24.40 -19.78
CA GLU A 181 -4.82 -23.00 -19.49
C GLU A 181 -4.49 -22.64 -18.04
N SER A 182 -4.85 -23.51 -17.08
CA SER A 182 -4.61 -23.26 -15.64
C SER A 182 -3.11 -23.20 -15.31
N LEU A 183 -2.33 -24.19 -15.75
CA LEU A 183 -0.89 -24.24 -15.51
C LEU A 183 -0.17 -23.06 -16.18
N TRP A 184 -0.57 -22.69 -17.39
CA TRP A 184 -0.01 -21.52 -18.09
C TRP A 184 -0.29 -20.21 -17.36
N CYS A 185 -1.50 -20.07 -16.80
CA CYS A 185 -1.87 -18.91 -16.00
C CYS A 185 -1.01 -18.80 -14.73
N PHE A 186 -0.84 -19.89 -13.97
CA PHE A 186 -0.02 -19.87 -12.75
C PHE A 186 1.47 -19.67 -13.04
N LEU A 187 2.01 -20.29 -14.10
CA LEU A 187 3.37 -20.03 -14.56
C LEU A 187 3.55 -18.57 -14.96
N GLY A 188 2.60 -18.02 -15.72
CA GLY A 188 2.56 -16.61 -16.09
C GLY A 188 2.56 -15.68 -14.89
N PHE A 189 1.74 -15.99 -13.88
CA PHE A 189 1.70 -15.23 -12.64
C PHE A 189 3.05 -15.20 -11.96
N VAL A 190 3.71 -16.35 -11.79
CA VAL A 190 5.03 -16.44 -11.14
C VAL A 190 6.07 -15.63 -11.92
N LEU A 191 6.17 -15.84 -13.24
CA LEU A 191 7.15 -15.17 -14.08
C LEU A 191 6.95 -13.65 -14.11
N LEU A 192 5.71 -13.20 -14.33
CA LEU A 192 5.39 -11.78 -14.40
C LEU A 192 5.45 -11.10 -13.03
N HIS A 193 5.16 -11.81 -11.93
CA HIS A 193 5.37 -11.31 -10.57
C HIS A 193 6.86 -11.00 -10.34
N PHE A 194 7.76 -11.95 -10.62
CA PHE A 194 9.20 -11.72 -10.45
C PHE A 194 9.75 -10.70 -11.45
N PHE A 195 9.23 -10.68 -12.68
CA PHE A 195 9.55 -9.64 -13.66
C PHE A 195 9.18 -8.26 -13.13
N SER A 196 7.96 -8.08 -12.61
CA SER A 196 7.49 -6.82 -12.04
C SER A 196 8.42 -6.35 -10.92
N LYS A 197 8.92 -7.29 -10.11
CA LYS A 197 9.81 -7.01 -8.97
C LYS A 197 11.20 -6.51 -9.36
N LYS A 198 11.78 -7.06 -10.43
CA LYS A 198 13.22 -6.94 -10.71
C LYS A 198 13.56 -6.28 -12.04
N LEU A 199 12.70 -6.41 -13.05
CA LEU A 199 13.04 -6.15 -14.45
C LEU A 199 12.11 -5.13 -15.12
N GLN A 200 10.99 -4.77 -14.48
CA GLN A 200 10.06 -3.78 -15.00
C GLN A 200 10.74 -2.41 -15.15
N LYS A 201 10.58 -1.81 -16.34
CA LYS A 201 11.21 -0.55 -16.75
C LYS A 201 10.23 0.62 -16.83
N TYR A 202 8.93 0.34 -17.05
CA TYR A 202 7.89 1.35 -17.15
C TYR A 202 6.52 0.78 -16.77
N ARG A 203 5.57 1.65 -16.42
CA ARG A 203 4.21 1.22 -16.07
C ARG A 203 3.42 0.81 -17.31
N GLY A 204 2.62 -0.24 -17.19
CA GLY A 204 1.92 -0.91 -18.29
C GLY A 204 2.75 -2.02 -18.97
N GLN A 205 4.03 -2.18 -18.61
CA GLN A 205 4.88 -3.20 -19.24
C GLN A 205 4.43 -4.61 -18.88
N VAL A 206 4.03 -4.84 -17.63
CA VAL A 206 3.56 -6.16 -17.17
C VAL A 206 2.24 -6.49 -17.84
N PHE A 207 1.34 -5.52 -17.98
CA PHE A 207 0.10 -5.69 -18.72
C PHE A 207 0.34 -6.06 -20.18
N ILE A 208 1.26 -5.37 -20.88
CA ILE A 208 1.59 -5.70 -22.27
C ILE A 208 2.20 -7.11 -22.36
N LEU A 209 3.10 -7.48 -21.45
CA LEU A 209 3.65 -8.83 -21.38
C LEU A 209 2.57 -9.88 -21.11
N TYR A 210 1.60 -9.58 -20.26
CA TYR A 210 0.44 -10.43 -20.03
C TYR A 210 -0.39 -10.61 -21.30
N LEU A 211 -0.64 -9.56 -22.08
CA LEU A 211 -1.37 -9.69 -23.36
C LEU A 211 -0.65 -10.62 -24.34
N VAL A 212 0.68 -10.54 -24.42
CA VAL A 212 1.50 -11.46 -25.23
C VAL A 212 1.45 -12.87 -24.66
N TRP A 213 1.65 -13.02 -23.36
CA TRP A 213 1.68 -14.32 -22.67
C TRP A 213 0.37 -15.08 -22.79
N TYR A 214 -0.74 -14.41 -22.44
CA TYR A 214 -2.07 -14.99 -22.49
C TYR A 214 -2.56 -15.17 -23.93
N GLY A 215 -2.33 -14.18 -24.82
CA GLY A 215 -2.71 -14.29 -26.23
C GLY A 215 -1.97 -15.43 -26.95
N PHE A 216 -0.73 -15.71 -26.59
CA PHE A 216 0.05 -16.81 -27.18
C PHE A 216 -0.58 -18.17 -26.85
N GLU A 217 -0.85 -18.42 -25.57
CA GLU A 217 -1.50 -19.66 -25.14
C GLU A 217 -2.90 -19.79 -25.73
N ARG A 218 -3.69 -18.71 -25.70
CA ARG A 218 -5.03 -18.72 -26.25
C ARG A 218 -5.05 -19.03 -27.75
N THR A 219 -4.04 -18.60 -28.51
CA THR A 219 -3.91 -18.94 -29.93
C THR A 219 -3.67 -20.44 -30.15
N ILE A 220 -2.94 -21.10 -29.24
CA ILE A 220 -2.62 -22.53 -29.32
C ILE A 220 -3.80 -23.38 -28.84
N VAL A 221 -4.28 -23.14 -27.62
CA VAL A 221 -5.32 -23.97 -26.99
C VAL A 221 -6.65 -23.84 -27.71
N GLU A 222 -6.98 -22.67 -28.24
CA GLU A 222 -8.20 -22.51 -29.02
C GLU A 222 -8.20 -23.34 -30.31
N GLY A 223 -7.02 -23.57 -30.90
CA GLY A 223 -6.87 -24.49 -32.02
C GLY A 223 -7.20 -25.94 -31.67
N LEU A 224 -7.05 -26.32 -30.39
CA LEU A 224 -7.36 -27.64 -29.88
C LEU A 224 -8.81 -27.80 -29.45
N ARG A 225 -9.49 -26.73 -29.00
CA ARG A 225 -10.88 -26.82 -28.49
C ARG A 225 -11.85 -27.38 -29.52
N THR A 226 -13.03 -27.85 -29.14
CA THR A 226 -14.06 -28.33 -30.10
C THR A 226 -15.30 -27.46 -30.16
N ASP A 227 -15.41 -26.48 -29.27
CA ASP A 227 -16.62 -25.70 -28.97
C ASP A 227 -16.49 -24.21 -29.33
N SER A 228 -15.54 -23.85 -30.19
CA SER A 228 -15.26 -22.45 -30.53
C SER A 228 -16.07 -21.94 -31.73
N LEU A 229 -16.34 -20.64 -31.73
CA LEU A 229 -16.95 -19.95 -32.86
C LEU A 229 -15.95 -19.81 -34.02
N TYR A 230 -16.32 -20.33 -35.19
CA TYR A 230 -15.56 -20.23 -36.44
C TYR A 230 -15.87 -18.94 -37.18
N LEU A 231 -14.89 -18.43 -37.93
CA LEU A 231 -15.11 -17.34 -38.87
C LEU A 231 -15.88 -17.83 -40.11
N PRO A 232 -16.65 -16.95 -40.77
CA PRO A 232 -17.48 -17.32 -41.92
C PRO A 232 -16.67 -17.55 -43.22
N PHE A 233 -15.34 -17.51 -43.16
CA PHE A 233 -14.45 -17.67 -44.30
C PHE A 233 -13.25 -18.56 -43.94
N SER A 234 -12.73 -19.26 -44.95
CA SER A 234 -11.55 -20.13 -44.83
C SER A 234 -10.35 -19.49 -45.52
N ILE A 235 -9.17 -19.58 -44.90
CA ILE A 235 -7.89 -19.13 -45.46
C ILE A 235 -7.05 -20.36 -45.74
N GLY A 236 -6.75 -20.66 -47.02
CA GLY A 236 -5.85 -21.76 -47.39
C GLY A 236 -6.32 -23.15 -46.92
N GLY A 237 -7.63 -23.41 -46.90
CA GLY A 237 -8.20 -24.69 -46.42
C GLY A 237 -8.37 -24.79 -44.90
N TYR A 238 -7.95 -23.77 -44.14
CA TYR A 238 -8.16 -23.66 -42.70
C TYR A 238 -9.26 -22.66 -42.37
N THR A 239 -10.22 -23.03 -41.52
CA THR A 239 -11.24 -22.10 -41.00
C THR A 239 -10.82 -21.62 -39.61
N PRO A 240 -10.29 -20.40 -39.48
CA PRO A 240 -9.82 -19.88 -38.20
C PRO A 240 -10.97 -19.61 -37.23
N ARG A 241 -10.70 -19.75 -35.93
CA ARG A 241 -11.65 -19.40 -34.87
C ARG A 241 -11.56 -17.93 -34.51
N VAL A 242 -12.68 -17.31 -34.15
CA VAL A 242 -12.75 -15.88 -33.81
C VAL A 242 -11.78 -15.52 -32.69
N SER A 243 -11.82 -16.28 -31.60
CA SER A 243 -10.95 -16.21 -30.43
C SER A 243 -9.47 -16.35 -30.76
N GLN A 244 -9.12 -17.22 -31.72
CA GLN A 244 -7.75 -17.45 -32.15
C GLN A 244 -7.21 -16.24 -32.93
N VAL A 245 -8.01 -15.66 -33.84
CA VAL A 245 -7.64 -14.45 -34.58
C VAL A 245 -7.48 -13.25 -33.65
N LEU A 246 -8.42 -13.06 -32.71
CA LEU A 246 -8.34 -12.00 -31.70
C LEU A 246 -7.09 -12.15 -30.82
N SER A 247 -6.77 -13.36 -30.39
CA SER A 247 -5.60 -13.63 -29.55
C SER A 247 -4.30 -13.40 -30.29
N PHE A 248 -4.23 -13.81 -31.56
CA PHE A 248 -3.08 -13.54 -32.43
C PHE A 248 -2.87 -12.04 -32.64
N ALA A 249 -3.95 -11.27 -32.89
CA ALA A 249 -3.89 -9.81 -33.01
C ALA A 249 -3.40 -9.15 -31.72
N LEU A 250 -3.82 -9.64 -30.55
CA LEU A 250 -3.34 -9.17 -29.23
C LEU A 250 -1.84 -9.43 -29.05
N VAL A 251 -1.34 -10.61 -29.44
CA VAL A 251 0.09 -10.94 -29.39
C VAL A 251 0.91 -9.98 -30.26
N LEU A 252 0.51 -9.79 -31.52
CA LEU A 252 1.21 -8.89 -32.43
C LEU A 252 1.22 -7.46 -31.91
N THR A 253 0.06 -6.97 -31.45
CA THR A 253 -0.07 -5.63 -30.87
C THR A 253 0.83 -5.48 -29.64
N GLY A 254 0.84 -6.48 -28.75
CA GLY A 254 1.68 -6.49 -27.56
C GLY A 254 3.17 -6.45 -27.89
N ILE A 255 3.64 -7.26 -28.85
CA ILE A 255 5.03 -7.26 -29.31
C ILE A 255 5.41 -5.89 -29.89
N VAL A 256 4.56 -5.33 -30.76
CA VAL A 256 4.77 -3.99 -31.34
C VAL A 256 4.88 -2.94 -30.23
N LEU A 257 3.99 -2.96 -29.24
CA LEU A 257 4.05 -2.02 -28.11
C LEU A 257 5.31 -2.20 -27.26
N LEU A 258 5.78 -3.44 -27.02
CA LEU A 258 7.06 -3.69 -26.34
C LEU A 258 8.25 -3.14 -27.11
N ILE A 259 8.24 -3.24 -28.45
CA ILE A 259 9.30 -2.70 -29.31
C ILE A 259 9.27 -1.16 -29.30
N ILE A 260 8.08 -0.56 -29.44
CA ILE A 260 7.89 0.90 -29.41
C ILE A 260 8.35 1.45 -28.07
N PHE A 261 7.97 0.81 -26.96
CA PHE A 261 8.31 1.27 -25.61
C PHE A 261 9.64 0.72 -25.08
N ARG A 262 10.47 0.02 -25.88
CA ARG A 262 11.74 -0.59 -25.41
C ARG A 262 12.73 0.41 -24.81
N LYS A 263 12.72 1.66 -25.30
CA LYS A 263 13.56 2.76 -24.80
C LYS A 263 12.90 3.54 -23.66
N ARG A 264 11.61 3.33 -23.41
CA ARG A 264 10.90 3.96 -22.29
C ARG A 264 11.47 3.38 -20.99
N ARG A 265 12.03 4.26 -20.17
CA ARG A 265 12.37 3.98 -18.78
C ARG A 265 11.63 5.02 -17.96
N GLU A 266 10.64 4.58 -17.21
CA GLU A 266 10.09 5.40 -16.14
C GLU A 266 10.86 5.03 -14.88
N THR A 267 11.33 6.01 -14.13
CA THR A 267 11.80 5.72 -12.79
C THR A 267 10.60 5.23 -11.99
N MET A 268 10.69 4.00 -11.45
CA MET A 268 9.76 3.52 -10.43
C MET A 268 10.07 4.28 -9.13
N GLY A 269 10.02 5.62 -9.16
CA GLY A 269 10.42 6.50 -8.06
C GLY A 269 9.73 6.17 -6.73
N ALA A 270 10.34 6.59 -5.64
CA ALA A 270 9.89 6.29 -4.30
C ALA A 270 8.40 6.60 -4.06
N VAL A 271 7.75 5.78 -3.23
CA VAL A 271 6.50 6.15 -2.56
C VAL A 271 6.78 7.36 -1.68
N LEU A 272 6.03 8.44 -1.88
CA LEU A 272 6.16 9.62 -1.07
C LEU A 272 5.43 9.38 0.26
N MET A 273 6.17 9.36 1.36
CA MET A 273 5.60 9.21 2.70
C MET A 273 5.05 10.56 3.17
N ASP A 274 3.78 10.80 2.89
CA ASP A 274 3.05 12.04 3.20
C ASP A 274 2.68 12.08 4.69
N GLY A 275 3.57 12.63 5.50
CA GLY A 275 3.32 12.82 6.92
C GLY A 275 2.22 13.82 7.23
N LYS A 276 1.80 14.70 6.29
CA LYS A 276 0.60 15.54 6.51
C LYS A 276 -0.64 14.68 6.56
N ALA A 277 -0.80 13.76 5.60
CA ALA A 277 -1.93 12.83 5.56
C ALA A 277 -1.97 11.95 6.82
N VAL A 278 -0.83 11.36 7.21
CA VAL A 278 -0.74 10.53 8.42
C VAL A 278 -1.02 11.36 9.67
N SER A 279 -0.48 12.57 9.78
CA SER A 279 -0.71 13.44 10.94
C SER A 279 -2.16 13.86 11.11
N ALA A 280 -2.91 14.00 10.01
CA ALA A 280 -4.34 14.32 10.06
C ALA A 280 -5.12 13.16 10.69
N LYS A 281 -4.86 11.93 10.26
CA LYS A 281 -5.50 10.71 10.80
C LYS A 281 -5.20 10.52 12.29
N VAL A 282 -3.95 10.74 12.71
CA VAL A 282 -3.58 10.66 14.13
C VAL A 282 -4.36 11.69 14.95
N LYS A 283 -4.43 12.95 14.48
CA LYS A 283 -5.14 14.01 15.21
C LYS A 283 -6.65 13.74 15.30
N GLU A 284 -7.23 13.15 14.27
CA GLU A 284 -8.64 12.70 14.27
C GLU A 284 -8.86 11.65 15.37
N GLN A 285 -8.03 10.62 15.42
CA GLN A 285 -8.09 9.59 16.48
C GLN A 285 -7.92 10.20 17.89
N VAL A 286 -6.97 11.12 18.06
CA VAL A 286 -6.80 11.83 19.33
C VAL A 286 -8.05 12.65 19.68
N ALA A 287 -8.65 13.35 18.71
CA ALA A 287 -9.85 14.14 18.93
C ALA A 287 -11.05 13.28 19.40
N GLU A 288 -11.23 12.11 18.78
CA GLU A 288 -12.25 11.14 19.16
C GLU A 288 -12.06 10.68 20.61
N GLU A 289 -10.83 10.31 20.98
CA GLU A 289 -10.53 9.85 22.34
C GLU A 289 -10.67 10.97 23.39
N ILE A 290 -10.27 12.20 23.04
CA ILE A 290 -10.47 13.37 23.91
C ILE A 290 -11.95 13.67 24.11
N ALA A 291 -12.79 13.54 23.08
CA ALA A 291 -14.23 13.71 23.22
C ALA A 291 -14.82 12.69 24.21
N ILE A 292 -14.39 11.42 24.13
CA ILE A 292 -14.80 10.36 25.08
C ILE A 292 -14.38 10.71 26.52
N LEU A 293 -13.17 11.25 26.73
CA LEU A 293 -12.72 11.67 28.05
C LEU A 293 -13.52 12.86 28.58
N LYS A 294 -13.85 13.81 27.69
CA LYS A 294 -14.65 14.98 28.04
C LYS A 294 -16.06 14.61 28.50
N ASP A 295 -16.68 13.61 27.87
CA ASP A 295 -17.99 13.08 28.30
C ASP A 295 -17.95 12.44 29.70
N LYS A 296 -16.77 12.00 30.14
CA LYS A 296 -16.50 11.53 31.52
C LYS A 296 -16.13 12.66 32.49
N GLY A 297 -16.18 13.92 32.04
CA GLY A 297 -15.77 15.08 32.83
C GLY A 297 -14.24 15.28 32.92
N ILE A 298 -13.44 14.54 32.16
CA ILE A 298 -11.98 14.64 32.16
C ILE A 298 -11.55 15.58 31.03
N SER A 299 -10.90 16.68 31.38
CA SER A 299 -10.34 17.63 30.41
C SER A 299 -8.85 17.39 30.21
N SER A 300 -8.37 17.49 28.97
CA SER A 300 -6.96 17.44 28.64
C SER A 300 -6.40 18.85 28.44
N LYS A 301 -5.27 19.16 29.08
CA LYS A 301 -4.61 20.46 28.99
C LYS A 301 -3.10 20.35 28.77
N LEU A 302 -2.60 21.14 27.82
CA LEU A 302 -1.18 21.31 27.51
C LEU A 302 -0.74 22.74 27.85
N ALA A 303 0.23 22.88 28.76
CA ALA A 303 0.92 24.14 29.02
C ALA A 303 2.13 24.27 28.08
N VAL A 304 2.21 25.38 27.35
CA VAL A 304 3.29 25.67 26.41
C VAL A 304 4.03 26.92 26.87
N VAL A 305 5.30 26.77 27.23
CA VAL A 305 6.16 27.86 27.67
C VAL A 305 7.09 28.26 26.53
N ILE A 306 7.13 29.55 26.20
CA ILE A 306 8.04 30.16 25.22
C ILE A 306 8.78 31.31 25.89
N VAL A 307 10.10 31.39 25.67
CA VAL A 307 10.94 32.46 26.21
C VAL A 307 11.53 33.27 25.07
N GLY A 308 11.25 34.57 25.05
CA GLY A 308 11.61 35.49 23.97
C GLY A 308 10.68 35.41 22.74
N ASP A 309 11.08 36.11 21.68
CA ASP A 309 10.24 36.39 20.50
C ASP A 309 10.86 35.89 19.19
N ASP A 310 11.61 34.78 19.22
CA ASP A 310 12.14 34.18 18.00
C ASP A 310 11.00 33.85 17.01
N PRO A 311 11.00 34.41 15.78
CA PRO A 311 9.91 34.23 14.83
C PRO A 311 9.67 32.77 14.44
N ALA A 312 10.73 31.96 14.37
CA ALA A 312 10.59 30.54 14.05
C ALA A 312 9.87 29.79 15.17
N SER A 313 10.26 30.05 16.42
CA SER A 313 9.63 29.49 17.62
C SER A 313 8.15 29.87 17.72
N ARG A 314 7.79 31.12 17.40
CA ARG A 314 6.39 31.57 17.40
C ARG A 314 5.54 30.82 16.36
N VAL A 315 6.07 30.55 15.17
CA VAL A 315 5.37 29.74 14.15
C VAL A 315 5.13 28.31 14.67
N TYR A 316 6.11 27.70 15.33
CA TYR A 316 5.95 26.36 15.91
C TYR A 316 4.89 26.33 17.02
N VAL A 317 4.91 27.30 17.95
CA VAL A 317 3.92 27.39 19.03
C VAL A 317 2.52 27.60 18.46
N ASN A 318 2.35 28.47 17.47
CA ASN A 318 1.05 28.67 16.81
C ASN A 318 0.52 27.40 16.15
N ASN A 319 1.40 26.59 15.53
CA ASN A 319 0.99 25.31 14.95
C ASN A 319 0.58 24.29 16.01
N LYS A 320 1.25 24.27 17.17
CA LYS A 320 0.89 23.42 18.32
C LYS A 320 -0.46 23.82 18.89
N LYS A 321 -0.71 25.12 19.08
CA LYS A 321 -2.01 25.66 19.54
C LYS A 321 -3.16 25.22 18.63
N LYS A 322 -3.00 25.39 17.31
CA LYS A 322 -3.99 24.92 16.32
C LYS A 322 -4.22 23.42 16.38
N ALA A 323 -3.17 22.63 16.62
CA ALA A 323 -3.31 21.19 16.77
C ALA A 323 -4.09 20.81 18.04
N CYS A 324 -3.83 21.51 19.16
CA CYS A 324 -4.61 21.34 20.40
C CYS A 324 -6.09 21.63 20.15
N GLU A 325 -6.41 22.77 19.52
CA GLU A 325 -7.79 23.16 19.16
C GLU A 325 -8.47 22.09 18.29
N THR A 326 -7.75 21.56 17.29
CA THR A 326 -8.25 20.49 16.41
C THR A 326 -8.56 19.21 17.18
N CYS A 327 -7.75 18.89 18.20
CA CYS A 327 -7.89 17.67 19.00
C CYS A 327 -8.81 17.84 20.22
N GLY A 328 -9.35 19.03 20.47
CA GLY A 328 -10.11 19.33 21.69
C GLY A 328 -9.27 19.43 22.97
N ILE A 329 -7.94 19.60 22.85
CA ILE A 329 -7.02 19.78 23.98
C ILE A 329 -6.97 21.28 24.32
N ILE A 330 -7.04 21.60 25.62
CA ILE A 330 -6.92 22.98 26.10
C ILE A 330 -5.44 23.38 26.02
N SER A 331 -5.12 24.43 25.25
CA SER A 331 -3.76 24.97 25.17
C SER A 331 -3.64 26.22 26.04
N GLU A 332 -2.70 26.22 26.98
CA GLU A 332 -2.38 27.36 27.84
C GLU A 332 -0.95 27.84 27.52
N GLU A 333 -0.81 29.04 26.96
CA GLU A 333 0.48 29.58 26.52
C GLU A 333 1.05 30.55 27.57
N TYR A 334 2.34 30.38 27.88
CA TYR A 334 3.13 31.25 28.76
C TYR A 334 4.26 31.86 27.95
N ALA A 335 4.11 33.14 27.59
CA ALA A 335 5.14 33.90 26.90
C ALA A 335 5.96 34.71 27.91
N LEU A 336 7.20 34.31 28.10
CA LEU A 336 8.17 34.97 28.97
C LEU A 336 9.11 35.86 28.14
N PRO A 337 9.58 37.00 28.68
CA PRO A 337 10.48 37.89 27.97
C PRO A 337 11.87 37.26 27.77
N ALA A 338 12.66 37.80 26.83
CA ALA A 338 13.96 37.23 26.48
C ALA A 338 15.04 37.37 27.58
N ASP A 339 14.82 38.25 28.55
CA ASP A 339 15.67 38.51 29.71
C ASP A 339 15.28 37.70 30.96
N THR A 340 14.30 36.79 30.84
CA THR A 340 13.93 35.84 31.89
C THR A 340 15.14 35.06 32.39
N THR A 341 15.22 34.94 33.72
CA THR A 341 16.27 34.21 34.43
C THR A 341 15.95 32.71 34.53
N ASN A 342 16.97 31.89 34.80
CA ASN A 342 16.76 30.46 35.07
C ASN A 342 15.83 30.23 36.26
N GLU A 343 15.94 31.05 37.31
CA GLU A 343 15.13 30.92 38.53
C GLU A 343 13.64 31.18 38.25
N GLU A 344 13.32 32.21 37.46
CA GLU A 344 11.95 32.52 37.04
C GLU A 344 11.34 31.40 36.19
N LEU A 345 12.09 30.89 35.20
CA LEU A 345 11.63 29.81 34.33
C LEU A 345 11.42 28.51 35.11
N LEU A 346 12.34 28.15 36.00
CA LEU A 346 12.21 26.96 36.84
C LEU A 346 11.04 27.09 37.83
N SER A 347 10.81 28.28 38.38
CA SER A 347 9.67 28.55 39.27
C SER A 347 8.34 28.36 38.54
N LEU A 348 8.22 28.83 37.30
CA LEU A 348 7.03 28.60 36.48
C LEU A 348 6.84 27.10 36.17
N VAL A 349 7.91 26.39 35.80
CA VAL A 349 7.82 24.94 35.55
C VAL A 349 7.35 24.20 36.80
N GLU A 350 7.83 24.59 37.98
CA GLU A 350 7.40 24.00 39.25
C GLU A 350 5.94 24.32 39.59
N GLU A 351 5.47 25.53 39.31
CA GLU A 351 4.04 25.86 39.41
C GLU A 351 3.21 24.93 38.51
N LEU A 352 3.60 24.77 37.25
CA LEU A 352 2.92 23.92 36.28
C LEU A 352 2.96 22.43 36.66
N ASN A 353 4.05 21.96 37.28
CA ASN A 353 4.15 20.61 37.81
C ASN A 353 3.09 20.34 38.88
N ASN A 354 2.84 21.32 39.75
CA ASN A 354 1.92 21.19 40.87
C ASN A 354 0.44 21.40 40.48
N ARG A 355 0.17 21.97 39.31
CA ARG A 355 -1.19 22.13 38.79
C ARG A 355 -1.83 20.82 38.34
N VAL A 356 -2.86 20.37 39.04
CA VAL A 356 -3.58 19.10 38.75
C VAL A 356 -4.36 19.17 37.43
N ASP A 357 -4.73 20.38 36.99
CA ASP A 357 -5.48 20.61 35.76
C ASP A 357 -4.61 20.68 34.49
N VAL A 358 -3.27 20.64 34.64
CA VAL A 358 -2.30 20.63 33.54
C VAL A 358 -1.77 19.21 33.36
N ASN A 359 -1.99 18.60 32.19
CA ASN A 359 -1.58 17.22 31.94
C ASN A 359 -0.22 17.10 31.24
N GLY A 360 0.10 18.06 30.38
CA GLY A 360 1.39 18.11 29.68
C GLY A 360 2.06 19.47 29.84
N ILE A 361 3.38 19.47 29.91
CA ILE A 361 4.21 20.68 29.92
C ILE A 361 5.18 20.58 28.75
N LEU A 362 5.28 21.65 27.99
CA LEU A 362 6.21 21.79 26.89
C LEU A 362 6.94 23.12 27.00
N VAL A 363 8.25 23.08 27.18
CA VAL A 363 9.10 24.27 27.06
C VAL A 363 9.71 24.29 25.65
N GLN A 364 9.42 25.35 24.90
CA GLN A 364 9.87 25.48 23.51
C GLN A 364 11.38 25.75 23.45
N LEU A 365 12.10 24.88 22.72
CA LEU A 365 13.54 25.01 22.44
C LEU A 365 13.79 25.61 21.04
N PRO A 366 14.95 26.24 20.81
CA PRO A 366 16.03 26.52 21.77
C PRO A 366 15.68 27.66 22.74
N LEU A 367 16.27 27.65 23.94
CA LEU A 367 16.13 28.75 24.89
C LEU A 367 17.11 29.91 24.56
N PRO A 368 16.80 31.16 24.95
CA PRO A 368 17.76 32.26 24.94
C PRO A 368 19.10 31.93 25.61
N LYS A 369 20.17 32.57 25.12
CA LYS A 369 21.53 32.36 25.65
C LYS A 369 21.58 32.71 27.14
N GLY A 370 22.09 31.78 27.96
CA GLY A 370 22.22 31.93 29.41
C GLY A 370 21.25 31.05 30.21
N LEU A 371 20.19 30.56 29.57
CA LEU A 371 19.29 29.60 30.18
C LEU A 371 19.81 28.15 30.04
N ASP A 372 19.62 27.35 31.08
CA ASP A 372 20.03 25.95 31.10
C ASP A 372 18.89 25.04 30.66
N GLU A 373 18.87 24.72 29.37
CA GLU A 373 17.90 23.79 28.76
C GLU A 373 17.84 22.44 29.50
N LYS A 374 18.98 21.93 30.02
CA LYS A 374 19.01 20.63 30.71
C LYS A 374 18.34 20.72 32.08
N ALA A 375 18.60 21.79 32.82
CA ALA A 375 17.95 22.03 34.11
C ALA A 375 16.44 22.13 33.95
N VAL A 376 15.98 22.86 32.92
CA VAL A 376 14.56 23.02 32.63
C VAL A 376 13.90 21.70 32.23
N ILE A 377 14.50 20.92 31.33
CA ILE A 377 13.99 19.59 30.95
C ILE A 377 13.92 18.66 32.17
N ALA A 378 14.94 18.70 33.04
CA ALA A 378 14.98 17.88 34.26
C ALA A 378 13.97 18.33 35.32
N ALA A 379 13.53 19.59 35.29
CA ALA A 379 12.53 20.11 36.21
C ALA A 379 11.10 19.69 35.85
N ILE A 380 10.82 19.39 34.57
CA ILE A 380 9.47 18.93 34.16
C ILE A 380 9.21 17.54 34.76
N ARG A 381 8.09 17.38 35.48
CA ARG A 381 7.71 16.08 36.05
C ARG A 381 7.54 15.05 34.94
N ALA A 382 8.13 13.86 35.11
CA ALA A 382 8.20 12.84 34.06
C ALA A 382 6.84 12.39 33.51
N ASP A 383 5.78 12.41 34.33
CA ASP A 383 4.40 12.10 33.94
C ASP A 383 3.67 13.24 33.21
N LYS A 384 4.30 14.42 33.11
CA LYS A 384 3.85 15.60 32.34
C LYS A 384 4.78 15.96 31.18
N ASP A 385 5.92 15.28 31.05
CA ASP A 385 6.90 15.45 29.98
C ASP A 385 6.41 14.81 28.68
N VAL A 386 5.53 15.53 27.98
CA VAL A 386 4.90 15.06 26.73
C VAL A 386 5.85 15.07 25.52
N ASP A 387 7.07 15.60 25.67
CA ASP A 387 8.14 15.50 24.66
C ASP A 387 9.13 14.34 24.97
N ALA A 388 8.97 13.67 26.12
CA ALA A 388 9.75 12.52 26.56
C ALA A 388 11.27 12.77 26.63
N PHE A 389 11.69 13.98 27.04
CA PHE A 389 13.10 14.34 27.18
C PHE A 389 13.63 14.21 28.61
N HIS A 390 12.76 14.07 29.60
CA HIS A 390 13.13 13.81 30.97
C HIS A 390 13.89 12.48 31.07
N ALA A 391 14.97 12.45 31.85
CA ALA A 391 15.89 11.31 31.90
C ALA A 391 15.22 9.98 32.27
N SER A 392 14.18 10.01 33.11
CA SER A 392 13.39 8.82 33.43
C SER A 392 12.61 8.28 32.22
N ASN A 393 12.00 9.14 31.40
CA ASN A 393 11.31 8.73 30.18
C ASN A 393 12.32 8.17 29.16
N VAL A 394 13.48 8.81 29.02
CA VAL A 394 14.59 8.29 28.20
C VAL A 394 15.07 6.93 28.72
N GLY A 395 15.18 6.75 30.04
CA GLY A 395 15.53 5.48 30.67
C GLY A 395 14.50 4.38 30.39
N LYS A 396 13.21 4.70 30.53
CA LYS A 396 12.09 3.82 30.18
C LYS A 396 12.13 3.38 28.72
N ILE A 397 12.46 4.29 27.80
CA ILE A 397 12.65 3.97 26.38
C ILE A 397 13.80 2.98 26.18
N MET A 398 14.90 3.16 26.89
CA MET A 398 16.06 2.26 26.80
C MET A 398 15.70 0.82 27.19
N ILE A 399 14.88 0.64 28.23
CA ILE A 399 14.49 -0.69 28.74
C ILE A 399 13.23 -1.28 28.08
N GLY A 400 12.51 -0.49 27.25
CA GLY A 400 11.29 -0.94 26.56
C GLY A 400 10.00 -0.80 27.39
N GLU A 401 10.02 -0.05 28.48
CA GLU A 401 8.88 0.16 29.41
C GLU A 401 8.38 1.61 29.37
N TYR A 402 8.21 2.15 28.16
CA TYR A 402 7.88 3.57 27.96
C TYR A 402 6.38 3.85 27.88
N ASP A 403 6.00 4.98 28.48
CA ASP A 403 4.67 5.57 28.35
C ASP A 403 4.62 6.69 27.30
N PHE A 404 5.70 7.48 27.26
CA PHE A 404 5.89 8.57 26.33
C PHE A 404 7.06 8.29 25.41
N LEU A 405 6.93 8.76 24.17
CA LEU A 405 7.97 8.65 23.17
C LEU A 405 8.35 10.04 22.65
N PRO A 406 9.64 10.30 22.35
CA PRO A 406 10.06 11.55 21.74
C PRO A 406 9.31 11.76 20.43
N CYS A 407 8.63 12.89 20.32
CA CYS A 407 7.60 13.13 19.31
C CYS A 407 8.08 12.90 17.87
N THR A 408 9.32 13.30 17.57
CA THR A 408 9.90 13.13 16.23
C THR A 408 10.19 11.66 15.91
N PRO A 409 10.98 10.90 16.71
CA PRO A 409 11.11 9.45 16.54
C PRO A 409 9.79 8.69 16.50
N ALA A 410 8.85 8.99 17.40
CA ALA A 410 7.52 8.37 17.40
C ALA A 410 6.78 8.62 16.07
N GLY A 411 6.88 9.84 15.55
CA GLY A 411 6.27 10.23 14.28
C GLY A 411 6.86 9.48 13.10
N VAL A 412 8.17 9.22 13.12
CA VAL A 412 8.82 8.36 12.12
C VAL A 412 8.31 6.92 12.19
N MET A 413 8.22 6.34 13.39
CA MET A 413 7.69 4.98 13.56
C MET A 413 6.25 4.85 13.04
N GLU A 414 5.38 5.79 13.41
CA GLU A 414 3.99 5.82 12.95
C GLU A 414 3.90 5.93 11.42
N MET A 415 4.78 6.71 10.78
CA MET A 415 4.87 6.75 9.32
C MET A 415 5.33 5.40 8.73
N LEU A 416 6.36 4.78 9.29
CA LEU A 416 6.84 3.48 8.81
C LEU A 416 5.74 2.41 8.89
N HIS A 417 5.00 2.36 10.00
CA HIS A 417 3.85 1.46 10.18
C HIS A 417 2.71 1.76 9.21
N HIS A 418 2.32 3.03 9.08
CA HIS A 418 1.25 3.44 8.17
C HIS A 418 1.51 3.02 6.72
N TYR A 419 2.77 3.15 6.28
CA TYR A 419 3.19 2.78 4.92
C TYR A 419 3.56 1.30 4.77
N ASN A 420 3.31 0.46 5.79
CA ASN A 420 3.66 -0.96 5.82
C ASN A 420 5.15 -1.20 5.48
N CYS A 421 6.03 -0.33 5.96
CA CYS A 421 7.47 -0.51 5.88
C CYS A 421 7.89 -1.51 6.96
N GLU A 422 8.16 -2.76 6.56
CA GLU A 422 8.63 -3.81 7.44
C GLU A 422 10.00 -3.44 8.06
N ILE A 423 10.07 -3.36 9.39
CA ILE A 423 11.27 -3.03 10.16
C ILE A 423 11.99 -4.30 10.65
N GLU A 424 11.22 -5.34 10.98
CA GLU A 424 11.74 -6.60 11.51
C GLU A 424 12.79 -7.22 10.57
N GLY A 425 13.96 -7.53 11.15
CA GLY A 425 15.08 -8.12 10.42
C GLY A 425 15.78 -7.19 9.41
N LYS A 426 15.37 -5.92 9.29
CA LYS A 426 15.99 -4.95 8.37
C LYS A 426 17.22 -4.29 8.98
N ASN A 427 18.16 -3.90 8.12
CA ASN A 427 19.28 -3.06 8.50
C ASN A 427 18.83 -1.59 8.54
N CYS A 428 18.73 -1.05 9.75
CA CYS A 428 18.33 0.32 10.00
C CYS A 428 19.57 1.17 10.32
N VAL A 429 19.81 2.24 9.55
CA VAL A 429 20.93 3.16 9.78
C VAL A 429 20.39 4.52 10.16
N VAL A 430 20.81 5.03 11.32
CA VAL A 430 20.48 6.38 11.77
C VAL A 430 21.72 7.26 11.61
N ILE A 431 21.61 8.37 10.89
CA ILE A 431 22.65 9.39 10.79
C ILE A 431 22.29 10.53 11.75
N GLY A 432 22.98 10.58 12.88
CA GLY A 432 22.69 11.51 13.98
C GLY A 432 22.61 10.77 15.31
N ARG A 433 23.12 11.41 16.37
CA ARG A 433 23.14 10.85 17.74
C ARG A 433 22.68 11.85 18.80
N SER A 434 21.82 12.79 18.41
CA SER A 434 21.21 13.73 19.34
C SER A 434 20.34 12.99 20.36
N ASN A 435 20.18 13.59 21.54
CA ASN A 435 19.36 13.01 22.60
C ASN A 435 17.86 13.05 22.27
N ILE A 436 17.44 14.01 21.46
CA ILE A 436 16.03 14.25 21.12
C ILE A 436 15.55 13.51 19.86
N VAL A 437 16.46 13.04 19.00
CA VAL A 437 16.11 12.33 17.76
C VAL A 437 16.96 11.07 17.58
N GLY A 438 18.27 11.22 17.38
CA GLY A 438 19.09 10.11 16.86
C GLY A 438 19.14 8.87 17.77
N LYS A 439 19.39 9.08 19.08
CA LYS A 439 19.42 7.98 20.06
C LYS A 439 18.05 7.32 20.28
N PRO A 440 16.96 8.08 20.58
CA PRO A 440 15.66 7.45 20.74
C PRO A 440 15.16 6.78 19.46
N MET A 441 15.39 7.37 18.28
CA MET A 441 15.05 6.72 17.01
C MET A 441 15.71 5.35 16.86
N ALA A 442 16.99 5.25 17.23
CA ALA A 442 17.71 3.99 17.18
C ALA A 442 17.12 2.94 18.13
N MET A 443 16.67 3.34 19.33
CA MET A 443 16.03 2.40 20.26
C MET A 443 14.65 1.96 19.77
N LEU A 444 13.85 2.86 19.19
CA LEU A 444 12.53 2.48 18.67
C LEU A 444 12.61 1.52 17.48
N LEU A 445 13.59 1.73 16.59
CA LEU A 445 13.86 0.77 15.51
C LEU A 445 14.31 -0.58 16.04
N LEU A 446 15.04 -0.61 17.16
CA LEU A 446 15.48 -1.84 17.80
C LEU A 446 14.32 -2.58 18.47
N HIS A 447 13.41 -1.86 19.15
CA HIS A 447 12.19 -2.44 19.73
C HIS A 447 11.27 -3.07 18.70
N ASP A 448 11.30 -2.55 17.47
CA ASP A 448 10.62 -3.12 16.30
C ASP A 448 11.48 -4.16 15.54
N ASN A 449 12.43 -4.79 16.24
CA ASN A 449 13.27 -5.89 15.75
C ASN A 449 14.19 -5.52 14.56
N GLY A 450 14.49 -4.25 14.37
CA GLY A 450 15.48 -3.79 13.39
C GLY A 450 16.92 -4.01 13.87
N THR A 451 17.82 -4.36 12.96
CA THR A 451 19.27 -4.31 13.23
C THR A 451 19.77 -2.88 13.06
N VAL A 452 20.12 -2.21 14.16
CA VAL A 452 20.36 -0.77 14.15
C VAL A 452 21.85 -0.40 14.17
N THR A 453 22.25 0.50 13.28
CA THR A 453 23.57 1.15 13.29
C THR A 453 23.42 2.66 13.46
N ILE A 454 24.02 3.21 14.50
CA ILE A 454 24.05 4.66 14.76
C ILE A 454 25.34 5.25 14.17
N THR A 455 25.21 6.26 13.32
CA THR A 455 26.32 6.97 12.69
C THR A 455 26.32 8.46 13.04
N HIS A 456 27.48 9.11 12.96
CA HIS A 456 27.65 10.51 13.34
C HIS A 456 28.89 11.13 12.67
N SER A 457 29.21 12.38 13.02
CA SER A 457 30.32 13.16 12.47
C SER A 457 31.72 12.56 12.63
N ARG A 458 31.88 11.47 13.41
CA ARG A 458 33.16 10.77 13.61
C ARG A 458 33.15 9.35 13.04
N THR A 459 32.08 8.96 12.33
CA THR A 459 31.96 7.66 11.70
C THR A 459 32.87 7.60 10.46
N LEU A 460 33.81 6.64 10.47
CA LEU A 460 34.63 6.34 9.30
C LEU A 460 33.80 5.59 8.25
N ASN A 461 34.09 5.82 6.97
CA ASN A 461 33.42 5.15 5.85
C ASN A 461 31.88 5.28 5.86
N LEU A 462 31.35 6.43 6.29
CA LEU A 462 29.91 6.68 6.42
C LEU A 462 29.10 6.21 5.20
N LYS A 463 29.54 6.54 3.98
CA LYS A 463 28.85 6.13 2.74
C LYS A 463 28.74 4.62 2.57
N LYS A 464 29.74 3.86 3.03
CA LYS A 464 29.72 2.39 2.96
C LYS A 464 28.65 1.83 3.90
N ILE A 465 28.53 2.41 5.09
CA ILE A 465 27.55 2.01 6.10
C ILE A 465 26.14 2.38 5.65
N THR A 466 25.91 3.60 5.19
CA THR A 466 24.57 4.02 4.75
C THR A 466 24.07 3.24 3.52
N LYS A 467 24.98 2.70 2.70
CA LYS A 467 24.64 1.82 1.56
C LYS A 467 24.14 0.43 1.96
N SER A 468 24.34 -0.02 3.20
CA SER A 468 23.74 -1.28 3.67
C SER A 468 22.33 -1.08 4.23
N ALA A 469 21.89 0.17 4.43
CA ALA A 469 20.61 0.49 5.05
C ALA A 469 19.42 0.06 4.16
N ASP A 470 18.56 -0.77 4.72
CA ASP A 470 17.20 -0.99 4.22
C ASP A 470 16.29 0.17 4.63
N ILE A 471 16.50 0.72 5.83
CA ILE A 471 15.86 1.93 6.34
C ILE A 471 16.96 2.92 6.74
N LEU A 472 16.97 4.11 6.12
CA LEU A 472 17.93 5.18 6.41
C LEU A 472 17.22 6.38 7.02
N VAL A 473 17.53 6.70 8.27
CA VAL A 473 17.02 7.90 8.96
C VAL A 473 18.10 8.96 9.01
N ALA A 474 17.87 10.11 8.35
CA ALA A 474 18.76 11.25 8.33
C ALA A 474 18.29 12.32 9.32
N ALA A 475 19.09 12.53 10.37
CA ALA A 475 18.92 13.56 11.41
C ALA A 475 20.27 14.25 11.67
N VAL A 476 20.86 14.75 10.59
CA VAL A 476 22.21 15.32 10.50
C VAL A 476 22.22 16.80 10.87
N GLY A 477 21.15 17.53 10.55
CA GLY A 477 21.11 18.98 10.69
C GLY A 477 22.00 19.69 9.67
N LYS A 478 22.10 19.16 8.44
CA LYS A 478 22.85 19.76 7.34
C LYS A 478 22.08 19.62 6.03
N PRO A 479 21.76 20.72 5.32
CA PRO A 479 20.93 20.67 4.12
C PRO A 479 21.58 19.79 3.05
N LYS A 480 20.79 18.88 2.46
CA LYS A 480 21.17 18.03 1.31
C LYS A 480 22.47 17.23 1.50
N PHE A 481 22.76 16.83 2.73
CA PHE A 481 23.95 16.05 3.07
C PHE A 481 23.90 14.63 2.50
N VAL A 482 22.76 13.94 2.61
CA VAL A 482 22.58 12.58 2.12
C VAL A 482 22.26 12.60 0.63
N LYS A 483 23.14 12.01 -0.18
CA LYS A 483 23.04 11.98 -1.65
C LYS A 483 22.74 10.57 -2.17
N ALA A 484 22.41 10.48 -3.45
CA ALA A 484 22.12 9.21 -4.14
C ALA A 484 23.19 8.11 -3.96
N ASP A 485 24.47 8.48 -3.85
CA ASP A 485 25.57 7.55 -3.65
C ASP A 485 25.67 7.01 -2.22
N MET A 486 24.89 7.53 -1.27
CA MET A 486 24.84 7.07 0.13
C MET A 486 23.69 6.10 0.39
N VAL A 487 22.72 6.01 -0.51
CA VAL A 487 21.46 5.28 -0.32
C VAL A 487 21.51 3.92 -1.01
N LYS A 488 20.98 2.85 -0.39
CA LYS A 488 20.79 1.55 -1.03
C LYS A 488 19.61 1.62 -2.03
N ALA A 489 19.73 0.96 -3.18
CA ALA A 489 18.59 0.86 -4.10
C ALA A 489 17.43 0.12 -3.43
N GLY A 490 16.23 0.70 -3.46
CA GLY A 490 15.03 0.17 -2.81
C GLY A 490 14.93 0.44 -1.30
N ALA A 491 15.79 1.27 -0.71
CA ALA A 491 15.68 1.64 0.71
C ALA A 491 14.49 2.56 1.00
N ALA A 492 13.97 2.51 2.23
CA ALA A 492 13.15 3.56 2.80
C ALA A 492 14.07 4.67 3.35
N VAL A 493 13.81 5.92 2.96
CA VAL A 493 14.61 7.08 3.35
C VAL A 493 13.75 8.08 4.13
N ILE A 494 14.10 8.28 5.39
CA ILE A 494 13.44 9.21 6.30
C ILE A 494 14.34 10.44 6.48
N ASP A 495 13.83 11.60 6.11
CA ASP A 495 14.47 12.89 6.26
C ASP A 495 13.81 13.66 7.41
N VAL A 496 14.53 13.76 8.52
CA VAL A 496 14.09 14.47 9.72
C VAL A 496 14.51 15.96 9.68
N GLY A 497 15.48 16.30 8.83
CA GLY A 497 16.02 17.65 8.74
C GLY A 497 15.01 18.66 8.19
N ILE A 498 15.06 19.89 8.72
CA ILE A 498 14.31 21.03 8.19
C ILE A 498 15.24 22.24 8.18
N HIS A 499 15.53 22.74 7.00
CA HIS A 499 16.40 23.89 6.76
C HIS A 499 15.67 24.91 5.92
N ARG A 500 15.80 26.19 6.28
CA ARG A 500 15.36 27.31 5.45
C ARG A 500 16.51 27.74 4.55
N MET A 501 16.28 27.72 3.24
CA MET A 501 17.22 28.15 2.22
C MET A 501 17.13 29.67 1.99
N ASP A 502 18.13 30.24 1.33
CA ASP A 502 18.20 31.67 1.00
C ASP A 502 17.03 32.12 0.12
N ASP A 503 16.45 31.22 -0.69
CA ASP A 503 15.26 31.48 -1.51
C ASP A 503 13.93 31.36 -0.74
N GLY A 504 14.00 31.17 0.57
CA GLY A 504 12.86 31.01 1.48
C GLY A 504 12.22 29.63 1.48
N LYS A 505 12.64 28.70 0.60
CA LYS A 505 12.11 27.33 0.55
C LYS A 505 12.69 26.49 1.69
N LEU A 506 11.96 25.44 2.04
CA LEU A 506 12.40 24.45 3.00
C LEU A 506 13.02 23.25 2.28
N CYS A 507 14.12 22.73 2.81
CA CYS A 507 14.70 21.46 2.40
C CYS A 507 15.14 20.65 3.63
N GLY A 508 15.43 19.36 3.44
CA GLY A 508 15.89 18.50 4.53
C GLY A 508 17.37 18.14 4.43
N ASP A 509 17.76 17.14 5.21
CA ASP A 509 19.12 16.59 5.22
C ASP A 509 19.40 15.72 3.99
N VAL A 510 18.37 15.31 3.26
CA VAL A 510 18.46 14.47 2.07
C VAL A 510 18.33 15.33 0.81
N ASP A 511 19.22 15.11 -0.16
CA ASP A 511 19.07 15.65 -1.50
C ASP A 511 17.96 14.88 -2.25
N PHE A 512 16.72 15.30 -1.99
CA PHE A 512 15.49 14.64 -2.43
C PHE A 512 15.50 14.30 -3.92
N ASP A 513 15.87 15.25 -4.77
CA ASP A 513 15.86 15.06 -6.22
C ASP A 513 16.87 14.00 -6.68
N SER A 514 18.02 13.91 -6.00
CA SER A 514 19.01 12.88 -6.30
C SER A 514 18.61 11.49 -5.79
N VAL A 515 17.84 11.42 -4.70
CA VAL A 515 17.55 10.16 -3.98
C VAL A 515 16.21 9.54 -4.39
N LYS A 516 15.21 10.35 -4.79
CA LYS A 516 13.82 9.90 -5.02
C LYS A 516 13.70 8.74 -6.02
N ASP A 517 14.59 8.64 -7.00
CA ASP A 517 14.53 7.58 -8.02
C ASP A 517 15.23 6.28 -7.58
N LYS A 518 15.97 6.32 -6.47
CA LYS A 518 16.71 5.18 -5.92
C LYS A 518 15.99 4.53 -4.75
N ALA A 519 15.31 5.33 -3.94
CA ALA A 519 14.57 4.86 -2.77
C ALA A 519 13.26 4.15 -3.17
N SER A 520 12.81 3.19 -2.37
CA SER A 520 11.46 2.60 -2.49
C SER A 520 10.42 3.49 -1.82
N MET A 521 10.80 4.17 -0.74
CA MET A 521 9.98 5.12 0.00
C MET A 521 10.85 6.32 0.41
N ILE A 522 10.30 7.54 0.38
CA ILE A 522 11.00 8.75 0.82
C ILE A 522 10.05 9.74 1.48
N THR A 523 10.46 10.36 2.58
CA THR A 523 9.69 11.49 3.16
C THR A 523 9.99 12.79 2.41
N PRO A 524 8.97 13.61 2.06
CA PRO A 524 9.20 14.95 1.56
C PRO A 524 9.61 15.91 2.68
N VAL A 525 10.35 16.95 2.32
CA VAL A 525 10.54 18.12 3.18
C VAL A 525 10.17 19.37 2.38
N PRO A 526 9.17 20.15 2.80
CA PRO A 526 8.31 19.96 3.97
C PRO A 526 7.19 18.91 3.74
N GLY A 527 6.53 18.48 4.81
CA GLY A 527 5.34 17.63 4.76
C GLY A 527 5.56 16.15 5.08
N GLY A 528 6.79 15.74 5.38
CA GLY A 528 7.12 14.42 5.93
C GLY A 528 7.07 14.43 7.45
N VAL A 529 8.23 14.38 8.10
CA VAL A 529 8.34 14.15 9.57
C VAL A 529 7.78 15.31 10.41
N GLY A 530 7.94 16.57 9.98
CA GLY A 530 7.55 17.75 10.79
C GLY A 530 6.09 17.75 11.29
N PRO A 531 5.08 17.57 10.43
CA PRO A 531 3.68 17.43 10.86
C PRO A 531 3.44 16.30 11.87
N MET A 532 4.18 15.19 11.75
CA MET A 532 4.05 14.06 12.67
C MET A 532 4.55 14.37 14.06
N THR A 533 5.62 15.17 14.20
CA THR A 533 6.10 15.62 15.51
C THR A 533 4.99 16.31 16.31
N ILE A 534 4.19 17.17 15.67
CA ILE A 534 3.08 17.86 16.35
C ILE A 534 1.95 16.87 16.69
N ALA A 535 1.62 15.94 15.80
CA ALA A 535 0.58 14.94 16.05
C ALA A 535 0.95 14.01 17.22
N MET A 536 2.21 13.62 17.33
CA MET A 536 2.71 12.81 18.45
C MET A 536 2.72 13.55 19.78
N LEU A 537 2.95 14.87 19.77
CA LEU A 537 2.79 15.69 20.98
C LEU A 537 1.34 15.64 21.49
N MET A 538 0.36 15.71 20.59
CA MET A 538 -1.07 15.59 20.98
C MET A 538 -1.37 14.20 21.54
N LYS A 539 -0.84 13.14 20.89
CA LYS A 539 -0.98 11.75 21.33
C LYS A 539 -0.37 11.52 22.71
N ASN A 540 0.82 12.07 22.98
CA ASN A 540 1.45 12.02 24.30
C ASN A 540 0.65 12.81 25.35
N THR A 541 0.08 13.96 24.99
CA THR A 541 -0.76 14.75 25.90
C THR A 541 -2.04 14.00 26.30
N LEU A 542 -2.69 13.34 25.33
CA LEU A 542 -3.80 12.43 25.60
C LEU A 542 -3.36 11.28 26.52
N LYS A 543 -2.22 10.66 26.25
CA LYS A 543 -1.67 9.57 27.08
C LYS A 543 -1.39 10.04 28.51
N ALA A 544 -0.82 11.22 28.69
CA ALA A 544 -0.58 11.83 30.00
C ALA A 544 -1.89 12.05 30.75
N THR A 545 -2.90 12.59 30.06
CA THR A 545 -4.25 12.80 30.60
C THR A 545 -4.85 11.49 31.12
N LYS A 546 -4.75 10.41 30.33
CA LYS A 546 -5.24 9.08 30.72
C LYS A 546 -4.52 8.51 31.94
N LEU A 547 -3.18 8.53 31.93
CA LEU A 547 -2.37 8.01 33.04
C LEU A 547 -2.65 8.74 34.35
N GLN A 548 -2.75 10.07 34.32
CA GLN A 548 -3.02 10.89 35.50
C GLN A 548 -4.44 10.71 36.05
N ASN A 549 -5.38 10.20 35.24
CA ASN A 549 -6.76 9.93 35.62
C ASN A 549 -7.08 8.42 35.73
N ASN A 550 -6.07 7.54 35.64
CA ASN A 550 -6.22 6.08 35.70
C ASN A 550 -7.27 5.48 34.75
N CYS A 551 -7.29 5.93 33.48
CA CYS A 551 -8.26 5.46 32.48
C CYS A 551 -7.68 5.03 31.14
#